data_AF-A0A957FCJ9-F1
#
_entry.id   AF-A0A957FCJ9-F1
#
_cell.length_a   1.000
_cell.length_b   1.000
_cell.length_c   1.000
_cell.angle_alpha   90.00
_cell.angle_beta   90.00
_cell.angle_gamma   90.00
#
_symmetry.space_group_name_H-M   'P 1'
#
loop_
_entity.id
_entity.type
_entity.pdbx_description
1 polymer ?
#
loop_
_entity_poly.entity_id
_entity_poly.type
_entity_poly.pdbx_seq_one_letter_code
_entity_poly.pdbx_strand_id
1 'polypeptide(L)'
;MTGNLLLDGTAMAVSIFNTILLTWLGLMVLFTSDRRAWGIWIGGLGLLMGGAFFVSHSALLNLGLYRLSWNVVFWWGVGLVPAITLPFLWYLVVLWYAGFW
;
A
#
# COMPACT_ATOMS: atom_id res chain seq x y z
N MET A 1 -14.26 -7.86 12.20
CA MET A 1 -14.50 -9.32 12.17
C MET A 1 -15.98 -9.58 12.19
N THR A 2 -16.48 -10.18 11.11
CA THR A 2 -17.89 -10.49 10.89
C THR A 2 -18.32 -11.78 11.60
N GLY A 3 -17.35 -12.58 12.08
CA GLY A 3 -17.58 -13.88 12.70
C GLY A 3 -17.59 -15.03 11.68
N ASN A 4 -17.51 -14.72 10.38
CA ASN A 4 -17.31 -15.71 9.33
C ASN A 4 -15.81 -15.94 9.12
N LEU A 5 -15.32 -17.10 9.58
CA LEU A 5 -13.90 -17.48 9.49
C LEU A 5 -13.36 -17.46 8.06
N LEU A 6 -14.15 -17.84 7.06
CA LEU A 6 -13.71 -17.83 5.67
C LEU A 6 -13.55 -16.39 5.17
N LEU A 7 -14.50 -15.51 5.44
CA LEU A 7 -14.44 -14.11 4.99
C LEU A 7 -13.31 -13.35 5.71
N ASP A 8 -13.29 -13.41 7.03
CA ASP A 8 -12.31 -12.67 7.84
C ASP A 8 -10.90 -13.23 7.60
N GLY A 9 -10.76 -14.56 7.49
CA GLY A 9 -9.48 -15.23 7.23
C GLY A 9 -8.95 -14.98 5.82
N THR A 10 -9.81 -15.03 4.79
CA THR A 10 -9.39 -14.72 3.40
C THR A 10 -9.03 -13.26 3.24
N ALA A 11 -9.81 -12.33 3.82
CA ALA A 11 -9.49 -10.90 3.79
C ALA A 11 -8.13 -10.61 4.43
N MET A 12 -7.85 -11.22 5.59
CA MET A 12 -6.57 -11.08 6.28
C MET A 12 -5.41 -11.70 5.47
N ALA A 13 -5.60 -12.90 4.93
CA ALA A 13 -4.58 -13.58 4.11
C ALA A 13 -4.23 -12.77 2.85
N VAL A 14 -5.23 -12.26 2.13
CA VAL A 14 -5.03 -11.43 0.94
C VAL A 14 -4.31 -10.12 1.29
N SER A 15 -4.68 -9.49 2.41
CA SER A 15 -4.05 -8.26 2.88
C SER A 15 -2.56 -8.47 3.22
N ILE A 16 -2.23 -9.54 3.94
CA ILE A 16 -0.84 -9.89 4.27
C ILE A 16 -0.05 -10.26 3.01
N PHE A 17 -0.66 -11.05 2.11
CA PHE A 17 -0.03 -11.40 0.83
C PHE A 17 0.32 -10.14 0.02
N ASN A 18 -0.62 -9.21 -0.14
CA ASN A 18 -0.38 -7.95 -0.84
C ASN A 18 0.68 -7.09 -0.14
N THR A 19 0.69 -7.06 1.20
CA THR A 19 1.73 -6.37 1.97
C THR A 19 3.11 -6.88 1.60
N ILE A 20 3.31 -8.20 1.64
CA ILE A 20 4.59 -8.83 1.33
C ILE A 20 4.97 -8.57 -0.13
N LEU A 21 4.05 -8.83 -1.05
CA LEU A 21 4.28 -8.73 -2.49
C LEU A 21 4.67 -7.31 -2.90
N LEU A 22 3.92 -6.29 -2.47
CA LEU A 22 4.16 -4.90 -2.85
C LEU A 22 5.43 -4.35 -2.20
N THR A 23 5.71 -4.74 -0.96
CA THR A 23 6.97 -4.36 -0.28
C THR A 23 8.16 -4.98 -1.00
N TRP A 24 8.08 -6.28 -1.32
CA TRP A 24 9.13 -6.99 -2.03
C TRP A 24 9.37 -6.39 -3.42
N LEU A 25 8.32 -6.19 -4.23
CA LEU A 25 8.45 -5.57 -5.55
C LEU A 25 9.02 -4.16 -5.47
N GLY A 26 8.56 -3.33 -4.53
CA GLY A 26 9.08 -1.97 -4.34
C GLY A 26 10.58 -1.98 -4.02
N LEU A 27 11.03 -2.86 -3.12
CA LEU A 27 12.45 -3.01 -2.81
C LEU A 27 13.26 -3.52 -4.01
N MET A 28 12.74 -4.51 -4.75
CA MET A 28 13.40 -5.03 -5.95
C MET A 28 13.56 -3.94 -7.02
N VAL A 29 12.53 -3.14 -7.27
CA VAL A 29 12.62 -2.01 -8.23
C VAL A 29 13.69 -1.00 -7.80
N LEU A 30 13.75 -0.66 -6.51
CA LEU A 30 14.71 0.31 -5.99
C LEU A 30 16.16 -0.21 -5.95
N PHE A 31 16.36 -1.51 -5.76
CA PHE A 31 17.69 -2.11 -5.64
C PHE A 31 18.26 -2.67 -6.95
N THR A 32 17.40 -3.14 -7.87
CA THR A 32 17.84 -3.77 -9.13
C THR A 32 17.97 -2.77 -10.28
N SER A 33 17.46 -1.54 -10.14
CA SER A 33 17.51 -0.59 -11.24
C SER A 33 18.90 0.03 -11.43
N ASP A 34 19.58 -0.34 -12.53
CA ASP A 34 20.89 0.19 -12.93
C ASP A 34 20.86 1.69 -13.32
N ARG A 35 19.70 2.21 -13.74
CA ARG A 35 19.52 3.63 -14.08
C ARG A 35 18.49 4.24 -13.15
N ARG A 36 18.93 5.07 -12.19
CA ARG A 36 18.08 5.81 -11.23
C ARG A 36 17.29 6.95 -11.88
N ALA A 37 16.45 6.65 -12.87
CA ALA A 37 15.52 7.61 -13.43
C ALA A 37 14.38 7.93 -12.44
N TRP A 38 13.84 9.15 -12.51
CA TRP A 38 12.77 9.62 -11.63
C TRP A 38 11.53 8.71 -11.66
N GLY A 39 11.12 8.21 -12.83
CA GLY A 39 9.98 7.31 -12.94
C GLY A 39 10.15 6.00 -12.16
N ILE A 40 11.38 5.50 -12.04
CA ILE A 40 11.67 4.26 -11.30
C ILE A 40 11.60 4.49 -9.81
N TRP A 41 12.08 5.64 -9.32
CA TRP A 41 11.91 6.04 -7.92
C TRP A 41 10.44 6.18 -7.55
N ILE A 42 9.66 6.88 -8.37
CA ILE A 42 8.23 7.10 -8.12
C ILE A 42 7.47 5.77 -8.17
N GLY A 43 7.78 4.91 -9.14
CA GLY A 43 7.18 3.57 -9.23
C GLY A 43 7.51 2.69 -8.03
N GLY A 44 8.78 2.63 -7.64
CA GLY A 44 9.23 1.87 -6.46
C GLY A 44 8.61 2.37 -5.16
N LEU A 45 8.59 3.70 -4.95
CA LEU A 45 7.93 4.32 -3.79
C LEU A 45 6.42 4.09 -3.81
N GLY A 46 5.77 4.12 -4.97
CA GLY A 46 4.35 3.79 -5.12
C GLY A 46 4.05 2.36 -4.65
N LEU A 47 4.88 1.39 -5.04
CA LEU A 47 4.75 0.00 -4.57
C LEU A 47 4.90 -0.11 -3.04
N LEU A 48 5.90 0.58 -2.46
CA LEU A 48 6.08 0.59 -1.01
C LEU A 48 4.92 1.27 -0.26
N MET A 49 4.35 2.35 -0.82
CA MET A 49 3.13 2.98 -0.29
C MET A 49 1.94 2.03 -0.34
N GLY A 50 1.81 1.23 -1.41
CA GLY A 50 0.83 0.15 -1.49
C GLY A 50 1.03 -0.90 -0.39
N GLY A 51 2.27 -1.30 -0.12
CA GLY A 51 2.59 -2.19 1.02
C GLY A 51 2.15 -1.58 2.36
N ALA A 52 2.49 -0.31 2.62
CA ALA A 52 2.10 0.42 3.83
C ALA A 52 0.57 0.52 4.00
N PHE A 53 -0.16 0.71 2.89
CA PHE A 53 -1.62 0.68 2.89
C PHE A 53 -2.16 -0.66 3.41
N PHE A 54 -1.65 -1.79 2.91
CA PHE A 54 -2.12 -3.11 3.33
C PHE A 54 -1.69 -3.49 4.76
N VAL A 55 -0.60 -2.91 5.29
CA VAL A 55 -0.28 -3.00 6.73
C VAL A 55 -1.40 -2.35 7.56
N SER A 56 -1.77 -1.11 7.21
CA SER A 56 -2.87 -0.40 7.87
C SER A 56 -4.20 -1.17 7.73
N HIS A 57 -4.49 -1.68 6.54
CA HIS A 57 -5.72 -2.45 6.29
C HIS A 57 -5.77 -3.71 7.18
N SER A 58 -4.68 -4.47 7.27
CA SER A 58 -4.58 -5.65 8.14
C SER A 58 -4.80 -5.29 9.61
N ALA A 59 -4.23 -4.18 10.07
CA ALA A 59 -4.40 -3.69 11.43
C ALA A 59 -5.87 -3.29 11.72
N LEU A 60 -6.52 -2.60 10.79
CA LEU A 60 -7.92 -2.19 10.91
C LEU A 60 -8.89 -3.37 10.87
N LEU A 61 -8.62 -4.39 10.06
CA LEU A 61 -9.40 -5.64 10.03
C LEU A 61 -9.41 -6.33 11.40
N ASN A 62 -8.27 -6.32 12.09
CA ASN A 62 -8.11 -6.92 13.41
C ASN A 62 -8.71 -6.06 14.54
N LEU A 63 -8.50 -4.74 14.52
CA LEU A 63 -9.01 -3.83 15.55
C LEU A 63 -10.55 -3.72 15.51
N GLY A 64 -11.15 -3.82 14.33
CA GLY A 64 -12.57 -3.56 14.12
C GLY A 64 -12.95 -2.09 14.32
N LEU A 65 -14.13 -1.70 13.84
CA LEU A 65 -14.61 -0.30 13.87
C LEU A 65 -15.60 -0.02 15.02
N TYR A 66 -15.79 -0.97 15.93
CA TYR A 66 -16.84 -0.88 16.95
C TYR A 66 -16.53 0.12 18.08
N ARG A 67 -15.25 0.37 18.37
CA ARG A 67 -14.82 1.43 19.29
C ARG A 67 -13.79 2.30 18.60
N LEU A 68 -14.14 3.58 18.41
CA LEU A 68 -13.25 4.58 17.85
C LEU A 68 -12.16 4.90 18.88
N SER A 69 -11.09 4.10 18.87
CA SER A 69 -9.92 4.26 19.74
C SER A 69 -8.82 5.00 19.00
N TRP A 70 -7.87 5.56 19.75
CA TRP A 70 -6.70 6.23 19.17
C TRP A 70 -5.94 5.35 18.16
N ASN A 71 -5.83 4.04 18.44
CA ASN A 71 -5.21 3.08 17.52
C ASN A 71 -5.95 2.99 16.19
N VAL A 72 -7.29 2.95 16.21
CA VAL A 72 -8.09 2.92 14.98
C VAL A 72 -7.87 4.19 14.17
N VAL A 73 -7.89 5.36 14.80
CA VAL A 73 -7.66 6.66 14.14
C VAL A 73 -6.26 6.73 13.54
N PHE A 74 -5.24 6.27 14.27
CA PHE A 74 -3.86 6.23 13.79
C PHE A 74 -3.73 5.35 12.54
N TRP A 75 -4.17 4.09 12.62
CA TRP A 75 -4.06 3.17 11.48
C TRP A 75 -4.90 3.64 10.30
N TRP A 76 -6.08 4.22 10.56
CA TRP A 76 -6.90 4.86 9.54
C TRP A 76 -6.16 5.99 8.83
N GLY A 77 -5.51 6.88 9.57
CA GLY A 77 -4.69 7.95 9.00
C GLY A 77 -3.52 7.42 8.16
N VAL A 78 -2.80 6.42 8.68
CA VAL A 78 -1.69 5.77 7.96
C VAL A 78 -2.15 5.11 6.66
N GLY A 79 -3.37 4.55 6.62
CA GLY A 79 -3.95 3.98 5.40
C GLY A 79 -4.45 5.04 4.42
N LEU A 80 -4.99 6.17 4.91
CA LEU A 80 -5.48 7.24 4.06
C LEU A 80 -4.38 7.93 3.26
N VAL A 81 -3.20 8.13 3.86
CA VAL A 81 -2.07 8.77 3.17
C VAL A 81 -1.75 8.07 1.83
N PRO A 82 -1.41 6.77 1.78
CA PRO A 82 -1.15 6.06 0.53
C PRO A 82 -2.40 5.96 -0.35
N ALA A 83 -3.60 5.78 0.22
CA ALA A 83 -4.84 5.73 -0.57
C ALA A 83 -5.07 7.01 -1.39
N ILE A 84 -4.73 8.16 -0.82
CA ILE A 84 -4.85 9.47 -1.48
C ILE A 84 -3.67 9.71 -2.42
N THR A 85 -2.43 9.39 -2.03
CA THR A 85 -1.23 9.73 -2.83
C THR A 85 -1.02 8.82 -4.03
N LEU A 86 -1.40 7.54 -3.96
CA LEU A 86 -1.15 6.53 -5.00
C LEU A 86 -1.69 6.93 -6.38
N PRO A 87 -2.94 7.42 -6.54
CA PRO A 87 -3.44 7.90 -7.83
C PRO A 87 -2.57 9.00 -8.46
N PHE A 88 -2.04 9.92 -7.64
CA PHE A 88 -1.17 10.99 -8.13
C PHE A 88 0.21 10.46 -8.54
N LEU A 89 0.79 9.54 -7.75
CA LEU A 89 2.04 8.88 -8.14
C LEU A 89 1.89 8.10 -9.44
N TRP A 90 0.77 7.39 -9.61
CA TRP A 90 0.46 6.69 -10.85
C TRP A 90 0.36 7.65 -12.03
N TYR A 91 -0.34 8.78 -11.86
CA TYR A 91 -0.44 9.79 -12.89
C TYR A 91 0.93 10.36 -13.30
N LEU A 92 1.81 10.63 -12.34
CA LEU A 92 3.18 11.08 -12.63
C LEU A 92 3.98 10.02 -13.39
N VAL A 93 3.81 8.73 -13.07
CA VAL A 93 4.46 7.63 -13.81
C VAL A 93 3.95 7.57 -15.25
N VAL A 94 2.64 7.72 -15.46
CA VAL A 94 2.05 7.71 -16.82
C VAL A 94 2.57 8.90 -17.64
N LEU A 95 2.63 10.10 -17.08
CA LEU A 95 3.17 11.28 -17.77
C LEU A 95 4.65 11.11 -18.12
N TRP A 96 5.44 10.57 -17.20
CA TRP A 96 6.84 10.23 -17.46
C TRP A 96 6.95 9.20 -18.60
N TYR A 97 6.15 8.14 -18.56
CA TYR A 97 6.17 7.09 -19.59
C TYR A 97 5.71 7.59 -20.96
N ALA A 98 4.84 8.60 -21.00
CA ALA A 98 4.38 9.26 -22.22
C ALA A 98 5.41 10.25 -22.81
N GLY A 99 6.57 10.45 -22.15
CA GLY A 99 7.66 11.28 -22.66
C GLY A 99 7.46 12.78 -22.46
N PHE A 100 6.62 13.19 -21.51
CA PHE A 100 6.49 14.61 -21.16
C PHE A 100 7.78 15.18 -20.52
N TRP A 101 8.61 14.34 -19.88
CA TRP A 101 9.92 14.68 -19.32
C TRP A 101 10.86 13.48 -19.21
#